data_AF-A0A7J3U733-F1
#
_entry.id   AF-A0A7J3U733-F1
#
_cell.length_a   1.000
_cell.length_b   1.000
_cell.length_c   1.000
_cell.angle_alpha   90.00
_cell.angle_beta   90.00
_cell.angle_gamma   90.00
#
_symmetry.space_group_name_H-M   'P 1'
#
loop_
_entity.id
_entity.type
_entity.pdbx_description
1 polymer ?
#
loop_
_entity_poly.entity_id
_entity_poly.type
_entity_poly.pdbx_seq_one_letter_code
_entity_poly.pdbx_strand_id
1 'polypeptide(L)'
;MDFLKDFTEKINGEIMGYLPENEPAKLYEAVKYLPAAGGKRLRPIMAMLACEAAGGNGENAIPFGIALEITHTFTLIHDDIMDRDEERRGMPAVHKKFGEATAILAGDALFAKAFEIAAGTDASPEVVKTLVRNLAAMSRE
;
A
#
# COMPACT_ATOMS: atom_id res chain seq x y z
N MET A 1 13.27 19.70 4.86
CA MET A 1 13.72 18.29 4.93
C MET A 1 13.03 17.56 6.08
N ASP A 2 12.79 18.23 7.20
CA ASP A 2 12.12 17.63 8.38
C ASP A 2 10.67 17.22 8.15
N PHE A 3 9.86 18.05 7.48
CA PHE A 3 8.45 17.73 7.15
C PHE A 3 8.27 16.38 6.42
N LEU A 4 9.11 16.08 5.43
CA LEU A 4 9.01 14.83 4.66
C LEU A 4 9.34 13.61 5.52
N LYS A 5 10.25 13.78 6.49
CA LYS A 5 10.63 12.71 7.40
C LYS A 5 9.49 12.42 8.39
N ASP A 6 8.94 13.46 9.01
CA ASP A 6 7.83 13.35 9.96
C ASP A 6 6.59 12.75 9.28
N PHE A 7 6.29 13.20 8.06
CA PHE A 7 5.19 12.65 7.26
C PHE A 7 5.43 11.17 6.91
N THR A 8 6.65 10.81 6.50
CA THR A 8 6.98 9.40 6.20
C THR A 8 6.83 8.51 7.43
N GLU A 9 7.25 8.97 8.60
CA GLU A 9 7.09 8.25 9.87
C GLU A 9 5.61 8.06 10.23
N LYS A 10 4.78 9.11 10.11
CA LYS A 10 3.33 9.04 10.28
C LYS A 10 2.70 8.00 9.34
N ILE A 11 2.99 8.11 8.04
CA ILE A 11 2.43 7.20 7.03
C ILE A 11 2.88 5.75 7.25
N ASN A 12 4.13 5.52 7.67
CA ASN A 12 4.57 4.18 8.03
C ASN A 12 3.72 3.59 9.16
N GLY A 13 3.41 4.39 10.20
CA GLY A 13 2.52 3.98 11.29
C GLY A 13 1.11 3.66 10.80
N GLU A 14 0.52 4.53 9.99
CA GLU A 14 -0.83 4.32 9.44
C GLU A 14 -0.91 3.09 8.54
N ILE A 15 0.06 2.88 7.64
CA ILE A 15 0.16 1.68 6.82
C ILE A 15 0.09 0.43 7.69
N MET A 16 0.90 0.37 8.76
CA MET A 16 0.92 -0.79 9.65
C MET A 16 -0.42 -0.98 10.37
N GLY A 17 -1.10 0.11 10.74
CA GLY A 17 -2.43 0.07 11.35
C GLY A 17 -3.54 -0.49 10.45
N TYR A 18 -3.38 -0.44 9.12
CA TYR A 18 -4.33 -1.05 8.18
C TYR A 18 -4.06 -2.55 7.92
N LEU A 19 -2.86 -3.04 8.22
CA LEU A 19 -2.47 -4.41 7.89
C LEU A 19 -2.95 -5.38 8.96
N PRO A 20 -3.33 -6.61 8.56
CA PRO A 20 -3.90 -7.57 9.50
C PRO A 20 -2.88 -8.06 10.55
N GLU A 21 -3.42 -8.36 11.74
CA GLU A 21 -2.68 -8.91 12.87
C GLU A 21 -3.18 -10.31 13.25
N ASN A 22 -2.38 -11.04 14.02
CA ASN A 22 -2.68 -12.38 14.56
C ASN A 22 -2.50 -13.52 13.55
N GLU A 23 -3.58 -14.14 13.08
CA GLU A 23 -3.55 -15.41 12.34
C GLU A 23 -4.20 -15.30 10.95
N PRO A 24 -3.65 -15.96 9.91
CA PRO A 24 -2.52 -16.87 9.95
C PRO A 24 -1.15 -16.15 10.00
N ALA A 25 -0.36 -16.42 11.04
CA ALA A 25 0.84 -15.65 11.38
C ALA A 25 1.84 -15.52 10.22
N LYS A 26 2.17 -16.64 9.56
CA LYS A 26 3.13 -16.67 8.45
C LYS A 26 2.69 -15.78 7.27
N LEU A 27 1.41 -15.78 6.93
CA LEU A 27 0.90 -14.95 5.83
C LEU A 27 0.97 -13.48 6.21
N TYR A 28 0.54 -13.12 7.41
CA TYR A 28 0.51 -11.71 7.84
C TYR A 28 1.91 -11.15 8.07
N GLU A 29 2.87 -11.98 8.47
CA GLU A 29 4.28 -11.60 8.42
C GLU A 29 4.74 -11.29 6.98
N ALA A 30 4.38 -12.12 6.01
CA ALA A 30 4.72 -11.88 4.60
C ALA A 30 4.04 -10.62 4.04
N VAL A 31 2.76 -10.38 4.38
CA VAL A 31 2.00 -9.18 4.02
C VAL A 31 2.68 -7.91 4.55
N LYS A 32 3.16 -7.94 5.80
CA LYS A 32 3.79 -6.78 6.46
C LYS A 32 5.24 -6.56 6.05
N TYR A 33 5.91 -7.57 5.52
CA TYR A 33 7.36 -7.54 5.33
C TYR A 33 7.85 -6.43 4.38
N LEU A 34 7.28 -6.32 3.18
CA LEU A 34 7.69 -5.27 2.23
C LEU A 34 7.18 -3.87 2.63
N PRO A 35 5.93 -3.69 3.12
CA PRO A 35 5.50 -2.42 3.71
C PRO A 35 6.40 -1.93 4.84
N ALA A 36 6.82 -2.82 5.75
CA ALA A 36 7.68 -2.50 6.88
C ALA A 36 9.13 -2.14 6.47
N ALA A 37 9.58 -2.55 5.28
CA ALA A 37 10.86 -2.14 4.73
C ALA A 37 10.93 -0.64 4.33
N GLY A 38 9.87 0.14 4.60
CA GLY A 38 9.86 1.59 4.40
C GLY A 38 9.60 1.98 2.95
N GLY A 39 10.15 3.12 2.54
CA GLY A 39 9.96 3.67 1.20
C GLY A 39 9.88 5.19 1.22
N LYS A 40 9.88 5.82 0.05
CA LYS A 40 9.78 7.29 -0.09
C LYS A 40 8.36 7.82 0.18
N ARG A 41 7.36 6.94 0.23
CA ARG A 41 5.94 7.25 0.44
C ARG A 41 5.40 8.33 -0.49
N LEU A 42 5.85 8.30 -1.75
CA LEU A 42 5.47 9.31 -2.74
C LEU A 42 3.97 9.29 -3.05
N ARG A 43 3.31 8.11 -3.06
CA ARG A 43 1.88 8.01 -3.40
C ARG A 43 0.97 8.70 -2.37
N PRO A 44 1.13 8.46 -1.05
CA PRO A 44 0.40 9.22 -0.03
C PRO A 44 0.68 10.71 -0.07
N ILE A 45 1.95 11.10 -0.25
CA ILE A 45 2.34 12.51 -0.36
C ILE A 45 1.65 13.17 -1.57
N MET A 46 1.66 12.52 -2.74
CA MET A 46 1.04 13.06 -3.95
C MET A 46 -0.47 13.16 -3.83
N ALA A 47 -1.14 12.18 -3.21
CA ALA A 47 -2.58 12.24 -2.97
C ALA A 47 -2.96 13.42 -2.06
N MET A 48 -2.21 13.61 -0.97
CA MET A 48 -2.37 14.75 -0.06
C MET A 48 -2.18 16.08 -0.79
N LEU A 49 -1.06 16.25 -1.49
CA LEU A 49 -0.75 17.49 -2.22
C LEU A 49 -1.77 17.78 -3.33
N ALA A 50 -2.27 16.75 -4.03
CA ALA A 50 -3.30 16.90 -5.04
C ALA A 50 -4.63 17.38 -4.44
N CYS A 51 -4.99 16.88 -3.26
CA CYS A 51 -6.18 17.32 -2.54
C CYS A 51 -6.05 18.79 -2.09
N GLU A 52 -4.89 19.17 -1.53
CA GLU A 52 -4.60 20.55 -1.15
C GLU A 52 -4.61 21.50 -2.34
N ALA A 53 -4.02 21.10 -3.47
CA ALA A 53 -4.02 21.89 -4.70
C ALA A 53 -5.43 22.11 -5.26
N ALA A 54 -6.36 21.19 -4.99
CA ALA A 54 -7.78 21.31 -5.33
C ALA A 54 -8.60 22.10 -4.29
N GLY A 55 -7.96 22.61 -3.23
CA GLY A 55 -8.62 23.38 -2.15
C GLY A 55 -9.23 22.53 -1.04
N GLY A 56 -8.92 21.22 -0.98
CA GLY A 56 -9.35 20.31 0.08
C GLY A 56 -8.37 20.24 1.26
N ASN A 57 -8.77 19.51 2.31
CA ASN A 57 -7.87 19.13 3.40
C ASN A 57 -7.06 17.89 2.99
N GLY A 58 -5.74 18.04 2.83
CA GLY A 58 -4.84 16.96 2.41
C GLY A 58 -4.92 15.69 3.26
N GLU A 59 -5.19 15.84 4.56
CA GLU A 59 -5.36 14.73 5.51
C GLU A 59 -6.49 13.77 5.08
N ASN A 60 -7.55 14.28 4.46
CA ASN A 60 -8.67 13.47 3.98
C ASN A 60 -8.28 12.55 2.81
N ALA A 61 -7.19 12.86 2.11
CA ALA A 61 -6.69 12.06 0.98
C ALA A 61 -5.65 11.01 1.41
N ILE A 62 -5.16 11.05 2.65
CA ILE A 62 -4.15 10.11 3.15
C ILE A 62 -4.62 8.65 3.05
N PRO A 63 -5.85 8.26 3.49
CA PRO A 63 -6.30 6.88 3.38
C PRO A 63 -6.26 6.36 1.94
N PHE A 64 -6.74 7.15 0.98
CA PHE A 64 -6.67 6.77 -0.43
C PHE A 64 -5.22 6.72 -0.94
N GLY A 65 -4.37 7.64 -0.51
CA GLY A 65 -2.94 7.62 -0.80
C GLY A 65 -2.24 6.36 -0.27
N ILE A 66 -2.64 5.89 0.91
CA ILE A 66 -2.18 4.61 1.48
C ILE A 66 -2.69 3.45 0.64
N ALA A 67 -3.96 3.45 0.22
CA ALA A 67 -4.47 2.42 -0.69
C ALA A 67 -3.62 2.31 -1.96
N LEU A 68 -3.21 3.44 -2.56
CA LEU A 68 -2.31 3.46 -3.71
C LEU A 68 -0.92 2.88 -3.42
N GLU A 69 -0.35 3.16 -2.24
CA GLU A 69 0.95 2.60 -1.82
C GLU A 69 0.87 1.09 -1.55
N ILE A 70 -0.22 0.63 -0.94
CA ILE A 70 -0.51 -0.79 -0.73
C ILE A 70 -0.68 -1.48 -2.08
N THR A 71 -1.41 -0.86 -3.03
CA THR A 71 -1.53 -1.39 -4.38
C THR A 71 -0.16 -1.53 -5.04
N HIS A 72 0.67 -0.50 -5.00
CA HIS A 72 2.03 -0.61 -5.53
C HIS A 72 2.87 -1.69 -4.83
N THR A 73 2.69 -1.87 -3.53
CA THR A 73 3.42 -2.91 -2.81
C THR A 73 2.97 -4.30 -3.25
N PHE A 74 1.67 -4.50 -3.54
CA PHE A 74 1.18 -5.74 -4.15
C PHE A 74 1.90 -5.99 -5.49
N THR A 75 1.96 -4.99 -6.39
CA THR A 75 2.54 -5.19 -7.72
C THR A 75 4.00 -5.61 -7.59
N LEU A 76 4.78 -4.94 -6.74
CA LEU A 76 6.19 -5.29 -6.51
C LEU A 76 6.37 -6.74 -6.04
N ILE A 77 5.50 -7.26 -5.17
CA ILE A 77 5.61 -8.64 -4.70
C ILE A 77 5.35 -9.62 -5.85
N HIS A 78 4.34 -9.35 -6.69
CA HIS A 78 4.04 -10.20 -7.84
C HIS A 78 5.10 -10.06 -8.94
N ASP A 79 5.60 -8.85 -9.19
CA ASP A 79 6.70 -8.58 -10.12
C ASP A 79 7.96 -9.34 -9.71
N ASP A 80 8.32 -9.33 -8.41
CA ASP A 80 9.47 -10.09 -7.90
C ASP A 80 9.36 -11.59 -8.25
N ILE A 81 8.15 -12.15 -8.22
CA ILE A 81 7.89 -13.55 -8.57
C ILE A 81 8.01 -13.75 -10.09
N MET A 82 7.36 -12.89 -10.88
CA MET A 82 7.31 -12.98 -12.34
C MET A 82 8.71 -12.84 -12.97
N ASP A 83 9.49 -11.88 -12.47
CA ASP A 83 10.84 -11.56 -12.96
C ASP A 83 11.93 -12.43 -12.30
N ARG A 84 11.57 -13.19 -11.26
CA ARG A 84 12.50 -13.99 -10.44
C ARG A 84 13.58 -13.15 -9.73
N ASP A 85 13.22 -11.93 -9.34
CA ASP A 85 14.10 -11.04 -8.58
C ASP A 85 14.35 -11.61 -7.18
N GLU A 86 15.62 -11.85 -6.83
CA GLU A 86 15.95 -12.44 -5.53
C GLU A 86 15.93 -11.42 -4.38
N GLU A 87 16.01 -10.13 -4.69
CA GLU A 87 16.14 -9.05 -3.72
C GLU A 87 15.29 -7.84 -4.07
N ARG A 88 14.75 -7.18 -3.04
CA ARG A 88 14.02 -5.92 -3.14
C ARG A 88 14.46 -5.01 -2.01
N ARG A 89 14.95 -3.81 -2.36
CA ARG A 89 15.42 -2.78 -1.41
C ARG A 89 16.52 -3.29 -0.45
N GLY A 90 17.43 -4.11 -0.95
CA GLY A 90 18.54 -4.70 -0.17
C GLY A 90 18.10 -5.78 0.81
N MET A 91 16.86 -6.26 0.71
CA MET A 91 16.30 -7.35 1.50
C MET A 91 15.94 -8.51 0.57
N PRO A 92 15.96 -9.78 1.02
CA PRO A 92 15.44 -10.89 0.24
C PRO A 92 14.00 -10.62 -0.21
N ALA A 93 13.70 -10.89 -1.47
CA ALA A 93 12.34 -10.75 -1.99
C ALA A 93 11.36 -11.64 -1.21
N VAL A 94 10.07 -11.28 -1.23
CA VAL A 94 9.05 -11.94 -0.38
C VAL A 94 8.97 -13.44 -0.69
N HIS A 95 9.03 -13.82 -1.97
CA HIS A 95 8.98 -15.21 -2.39
C HIS A 95 10.24 -15.99 -2.00
N LYS A 96 11.41 -15.33 -1.93
CA LYS A 96 12.65 -15.95 -1.44
C LYS A 96 12.60 -16.21 0.06
N LYS A 97 11.99 -15.31 0.83
CA LYS A 97 11.92 -15.43 2.30
C LYS A 97 10.80 -16.35 2.78
N PHE A 98 9.61 -16.25 2.19
CA PHE A 98 8.40 -16.94 2.70
C PHE A 98 7.94 -18.10 1.82
N GLY A 99 8.50 -18.22 0.61
CA GLY A 99 8.08 -19.16 -0.43
C GLY A 99 7.06 -18.52 -1.39
N GLU A 100 7.09 -18.96 -2.65
CA GLU A 100 6.27 -18.40 -3.73
C GLU A 100 4.78 -18.40 -3.42
N ALA A 101 4.22 -19.54 -2.99
CA ALA A 101 2.80 -19.63 -2.64
C ALA A 101 2.38 -18.64 -1.54
N THR A 102 3.23 -18.41 -0.53
CA THR A 102 2.94 -17.42 0.52
C THR A 102 3.08 -15.99 0.00
N ALA A 103 4.03 -15.73 -0.89
CA ALA A 103 4.21 -14.41 -1.50
C ALA A 103 3.06 -14.04 -2.45
N ILE A 104 2.54 -14.99 -3.24
CA ILE A 104 1.33 -14.80 -4.06
C ILE A 104 0.16 -14.38 -3.17
N LEU A 105 -0.13 -15.16 -2.11
CA LEU A 105 -1.20 -14.87 -1.17
C LEU A 105 -1.00 -13.54 -0.43
N ALA A 106 0.25 -13.16 -0.12
CA ALA A 106 0.55 -11.88 0.50
C ALA A 106 0.23 -10.71 -0.45
N GLY A 107 0.58 -10.84 -1.74
CA GLY A 107 0.19 -9.89 -2.77
C GLY A 107 -1.33 -9.78 -2.91
N ASP A 108 -2.05 -10.91 -2.97
CA ASP A 108 -3.52 -10.93 -3.05
C ASP A 108 -4.19 -10.28 -1.84
N ALA A 109 -3.66 -10.53 -0.64
CA ALA A 109 -4.15 -9.92 0.59
C ALA A 109 -3.93 -8.40 0.61
N LEU A 110 -2.77 -7.91 0.14
CA LEU A 110 -2.52 -6.48 -0.02
C LEU A 110 -3.45 -5.87 -1.07
N PHE A 111 -3.66 -6.55 -2.19
CA PHE A 111 -4.59 -6.13 -3.24
C PHE A 111 -6.00 -5.95 -2.67
N ALA A 112 -6.55 -6.94 -1.98
CA ALA A 112 -7.86 -6.84 -1.33
C ALA A 112 -7.91 -5.72 -0.28
N LYS A 113 -6.86 -5.59 0.53
CA LYS A 113 -6.76 -4.54 1.57
C LYS A 113 -6.77 -3.13 0.97
N ALA A 114 -6.14 -2.92 -0.19
CA ALA A 114 -6.16 -1.62 -0.85
C ALA A 114 -7.60 -1.15 -1.16
N PHE A 115 -8.46 -2.05 -1.63
CA PHE A 115 -9.87 -1.75 -1.88
C PHE A 115 -10.65 -1.48 -0.61
N GLU A 116 -10.39 -2.25 0.46
CA GLU A 116 -10.99 -2.03 1.77
C GLU A 116 -10.67 -0.62 2.30
N ILE A 117 -9.40 -0.19 2.20
CA ILE A 117 -8.97 1.15 2.62
C ILE A 117 -9.65 2.24 1.78
N ALA A 118 -9.67 2.09 0.45
CA ALA A 118 -10.31 3.06 -0.44
C ALA A 118 -11.83 3.16 -0.20
N ALA A 119 -12.49 2.03 0.07
CA ALA A 119 -13.91 1.99 0.38
C ALA A 119 -14.24 2.60 1.76
N GLY A 120 -13.30 2.54 2.71
CA GLY A 120 -13.42 3.09 4.06
C GLY A 120 -13.01 4.56 4.20
N THR A 121 -12.70 5.26 3.10
CA THR A 121 -12.37 6.70 3.14
C THR A 121 -13.58 7.52 3.54
N ASP A 122 -13.38 8.52 4.41
CA ASP A 122 -14.42 9.46 4.84
C ASP A 122 -14.69 10.51 3.75
N ALA A 123 -15.39 10.08 2.69
CA ALA A 123 -15.81 10.90 1.56
C ALA A 123 -17.24 10.54 1.14
N SER A 124 -17.86 11.36 0.28
CA SER A 124 -19.20 11.05 -0.21
C SER A 124 -19.21 9.71 -0.97
N PRO A 125 -20.32 8.96 -0.97
CA PRO A 125 -20.42 7.68 -1.70
C PRO A 125 -20.02 7.77 -3.18
N GLU A 126 -20.29 8.89 -3.84
CA GLU A 126 -19.93 9.16 -5.23
C GLU A 126 -18.41 9.30 -5.42
N VAL A 127 -17.76 9.96 -4.45
CA VAL A 127 -16.30 10.10 -4.42
C VAL A 127 -15.67 8.74 -4.15
N VAL A 128 -16.11 8.01 -3.12
CA VAL A 128 -15.60 6.66 -2.81
C VAL A 128 -15.73 5.73 -4.02
N LYS A 129 -16.88 5.74 -4.70
CA LYS A 129 -17.08 4.98 -5.95
C LYS A 129 -16.07 5.35 -7.04
N THR A 130 -15.72 6.62 -7.17
CA THR A 130 -14.72 7.10 -8.13
C THR A 130 -13.32 6.65 -7.73
N LEU A 131 -12.96 6.78 -6.45
CA LEU A 131 -11.67 6.35 -5.92
C LEU A 131 -11.45 4.85 -6.12
N VAL A 132 -12.43 4.02 -5.76
CA VAL A 132 -12.39 2.56 -5.96
C VAL A 132 -12.27 2.18 -7.43
N ARG A 133 -12.98 2.88 -8.33
CA ARG A 133 -12.86 2.66 -9.79
C ARG A 133 -11.47 3.00 -10.31
N ASN A 134 -10.90 4.10 -9.86
CA ASN A 134 -9.56 4.52 -10.26
C ASN A 134 -8.50 3.53 -9.76
N LEU A 135 -8.63 3.07 -8.50
CA LEU A 135 -7.75 2.05 -7.94
C LEU A 135 -7.81 0.74 -8.74
N ALA A 136 -9.02 0.30 -9.13
CA ALA A 136 -9.21 -0.88 -9.98
C ALA A 136 -8.61 -0.70 -11.38
N ALA A 137 -8.71 0.50 -11.96
CA ALA A 137 -8.13 0.76 -13.28
C ALA A 137 -6.60 0.61 -13.27
N MET A 138 -5.94 1.13 -12.23
CA MET A 138 -4.49 1.06 -12.06
C MET A 138 -3.94 -0.37 -11.92
N SER A 139 -4.77 -1.34 -11.57
CA SER A 139 -4.34 -2.73 -11.37
C SER A 139 -4.49 -3.59 -12.65
N ARG A 140 -4.87 -2.99 -13.77
CA ARG A 140 -5.07 -3.66 -15.07
C ARG A 140 -4.07 -3.22 -16.15
N GLU A 141 -3.22 -2.26 -15.83
CA GLU A 141 -2.19 -1.68 -16.70
C GLU A 141 -0.82 -2.11 -16.18
#